data_AF-A0A967WZV6-F1
#
_entry.id   AF-A0A967WZV6-F1
#
_cell.length_a   1.000
_cell.length_b   1.000
_cell.length_c   1.000
_cell.angle_alpha   90.00
_cell.angle_beta   90.00
_cell.angle_gamma   90.00
#
_symmetry.space_group_name_H-M   'P 1'
#
loop_
_entity.id
_entity.type
_entity.pdbx_description
1 polymer ?
#
loop_
_entity_poly.entity_id
_entity_poly.type
_entity_poly.pdbx_seq_one_letter_code
_entity_poly.pdbx_strand_id
1 'polypeptide(L)' 'PYWFNLFLGNLGTAPALEWVLVNMVEMLPGQAIWAGAGIGRYQYQVNKWAVDHGGQVRVGLE' A
#
# COMPACT_ATOMS: atom_id res chain seq x y z
N PRO A 1 -17.94 4.80 3.75
CA PRO A 1 -16.67 4.06 3.56
C PRO A 1 -15.47 5.01 3.37
N TYR A 2 -14.44 4.84 4.19
CA TYR A 2 -13.19 5.61 4.07
C TYR A 2 -12.28 4.98 3.02
N TRP A 3 -11.58 5.79 2.22
CA TRP A 3 -10.63 5.35 1.21
C TRP A 3 -9.21 5.76 1.60
N PHE A 4 -8.30 4.80 1.70
CA PHE A 4 -6.89 5.04 2.05
C PHE A 4 -5.96 4.63 0.90
N ASN A 5 -5.00 5.49 0.57
CA ASN A 5 -3.88 5.14 -0.29
C ASN A 5 -2.63 4.97 0.58
N LEU A 6 -2.06 3.77 0.58
CA LEU A 6 -0.88 3.44 1.36
C LEU A 6 0.35 3.48 0.44
N PHE A 7 1.16 4.53 0.61
CA PHE A 7 2.39 4.72 -0.18
C PHE A 7 3.60 4.16 0.56
N LEU A 8 4.38 3.32 -0.13
CA LEU A 8 5.57 2.71 0.41
C LEU A 8 6.79 2.92 -0.52
N GLY A 9 7.95 3.10 0.09
CA GLY A 9 9.24 3.12 -0.61
C GLY A 9 9.78 4.50 -0.98
N ASN A 10 9.19 5.59 -0.49
CA ASN A 10 9.79 6.93 -0.60
C ASN A 10 10.78 7.21 0.55
N LEU A 11 11.82 8.00 0.27
CA LEU A 11 12.80 8.41 1.28
C LEU A 11 12.11 9.20 2.41
N GLY A 12 12.38 8.81 3.67
CA GLY A 12 11.78 9.46 4.83
C GLY A 12 10.33 9.02 5.14
N THR A 13 9.83 7.99 4.47
CA THR A 13 8.47 7.44 4.67
C THR A 13 8.53 5.94 5.01
N ALA A 14 7.35 5.29 5.06
CA ALA A 14 7.25 3.84 5.20
C ALA A 14 8.09 3.10 4.13
N PRO A 15 9.02 2.20 4.53
CA PRO A 15 9.82 1.46 3.56
C PRO A 15 8.96 0.43 2.82
N ALA A 16 9.34 0.07 1.59
CA ALA A 16 8.67 -0.96 0.81
C ALA A 16 9.01 -2.37 1.30
N LEU A 17 8.43 -2.76 2.43
CA LEU A 17 8.52 -4.09 3.03
C LEU A 17 7.11 -4.61 3.31
N GLU A 18 6.85 -5.88 3.00
CA GLU A 18 5.50 -6.45 3.06
C GLU A 18 4.87 -6.35 4.46
N TRP A 19 5.65 -6.64 5.51
CA TRP A 19 5.16 -6.55 6.89
C TRP A 19 4.76 -5.12 7.27
N VAL A 20 5.34 -4.08 6.66
CA VAL A 20 4.95 -2.68 6.91
C VAL A 20 3.55 -2.44 6.37
N LEU A 21 3.30 -2.90 5.14
CA LEU A 21 1.99 -2.77 4.52
C LEU A 21 0.93 -3.48 5.37
N VAL A 22 1.19 -4.72 5.77
CA VAL A 22 0.25 -5.49 6.62
C VAL A 22 -0.03 -4.75 7.93
N ASN A 23 1.00 -4.23 8.61
CA ASN A 23 0.81 -3.49 9.84
C ASN A 23 0.00 -2.19 9.64
N MET A 24 0.21 -1.47 8.53
CA MET A 24 -0.61 -0.29 8.18
C MET A 24 -2.07 -0.68 7.92
N VAL A 25 -2.32 -1.82 7.27
CA VAL A 25 -3.69 -2.32 6.99
C VAL A 25 -4.41 -2.72 8.27
N GLU A 26 -3.72 -3.38 9.21
CA GLU A 26 -4.27 -3.74 10.53
C GLU A 26 -4.67 -2.53 11.38
N MET A 27 -4.05 -1.37 11.14
CA MET A 27 -4.37 -0.12 11.83
C MET A 27 -5.56 0.63 11.22
N LEU A 28 -6.07 0.21 10.06
CA LEU A 28 -7.18 0.89 9.41
C LEU A 28 -8.48 0.73 10.21
N PRO A 29 -9.36 1.75 10.21
CA PRO A 29 -10.71 1.59 10.76
C PRO A 29 -11.47 0.44 10.07
N GLY A 30 -12.34 -0.24 10.80
CA GLY A 30 -13.19 -1.28 10.22
C GLY A 30 -13.96 -0.79 9.00
N GLN A 31 -14.09 -1.64 7.97
CA GLN A 31 -14.75 -1.34 6.69
C GLN A 31 -14.06 -0.27 5.82
N ALA A 32 -12.81 0.11 6.12
CA ALA A 32 -12.00 0.92 5.23
C ALA A 32 -11.70 0.20 3.91
N ILE A 33 -11.74 0.94 2.81
CA ILE A 33 -11.24 0.49 1.51
C ILE A 33 -9.83 1.07 1.36
N TRP A 34 -8.89 0.28 0.87
CA TRP A 34 -7.50 0.71 0.76
C TRP A 34 -6.85 0.22 -0.53
N ALA A 35 -5.84 0.96 -0.97
CA ALA A 35 -4.98 0.60 -2.09
C ALA A 35 -3.50 0.72 -1.71
N GLY A 36 -2.67 -0.22 -2.17
CA GLY A 36 -1.22 -0.12 -2.06
C GLY A 36 -0.61 0.61 -3.26
N ALA A 37 0.42 1.43 -3.01
CA ALA A 37 1.18 2.14 -4.02
C ALA A 37 2.68 2.07 -3.70
N GLY A 38 3.46 1.42 -4.57
CA GLY A 38 4.92 1.39 -4.45
C GLY A 38 5.56 2.51 -5.27
N ILE A 39 6.50 3.25 -4.70
CA ILE A 39 7.18 4.35 -5.39
C ILE A 39 8.30 3.83 -6.31
N GLY A 40 8.28 4.24 -7.58
CA GLY A 40 9.29 3.89 -8.58
C GLY A 40 9.46 2.38 -8.75
N ARG A 41 10.66 1.86 -8.48
CA ARG A 41 10.98 0.43 -8.63
C ARG A 41 10.12 -0.51 -7.76
N TYR A 42 9.45 0.02 -6.74
CA TYR A 42 8.62 -0.76 -5.83
C TYR A 42 7.17 -0.92 -6.30
N GLN A 43 6.74 -0.24 -7.37
CA GLN A 43 5.34 -0.23 -7.83
C GLN A 43 4.77 -1.64 -7.96
N TYR A 44 5.44 -2.50 -8.74
CA TYR A 44 4.95 -3.86 -8.97
C TYR A 44 4.90 -4.69 -7.68
N GLN A 45 5.94 -4.59 -6.85
CA GLN A 45 6.06 -5.37 -5.62
C GLN A 45 4.98 -5.01 -4.60
N VAL A 46 4.74 -3.72 -4.36
CA VAL A 46 3.72 -3.26 -3.42
C VAL A 46 2.31 -3.54 -3.94
N ASN A 47 2.08 -3.42 -5.24
CA ASN A 47 0.79 -3.76 -5.85
C ASN A 47 0.48 -5.25 -5.73
N LYS A 48 1.49 -6.12 -5.92
CA LYS A 48 1.34 -7.56 -5.68
C LYS A 48 0.90 -7.82 -4.24
N TRP A 49 1.59 -7.25 -3.25
CA TRP A 49 1.22 -7.42 -1.85
C TRP A 49 -0.19 -6.87 -1.56
N ALA A 50 -0.56 -5.73 -2.14
CA ALA A 50 -1.89 -5.19 -1.95
C ALA A 50 -2.98 -6.18 -2.41
N VAL A 51 -2.80 -6.82 -3.58
CA VAL A 51 -3.71 -7.87 -4.07
C VAL A 51 -3.69 -9.09 -3.15
N ASP A 52 -2.50 -9.55 -2.75
CA ASP A 52 -2.34 -10.74 -1.89
C ASP A 52 -3.03 -10.57 -0.53
N HIS A 53 -3.15 -9.33 -0.02
CA HIS A 53 -3.80 -8.98 1.26
C HIS A 53 -5.22 -8.39 1.11
N GLY A 54 -5.85 -8.53 -0.07
CA GLY A 54 -7.25 -8.14 -0.29
C GLY A 54 -7.51 -6.64 -0.49
N GLY A 55 -6.45 -5.86 -0.71
CA GLY A 55 -6.51 -4.45 -1.08
C GLY A 55 -6.62 -4.20 -2.58
N GLN A 56 -6.76 -2.93 -2.93
CA GLN A 56 -6.73 -2.44 -4.32
C GLN A 56 -5.29 -2.02 -4.69
N VAL A 57 -5.07 -1.67 -5.96
CA VAL A 57 -3.76 -1.23 -6.46
C VAL A 57 -3.82 0.20 -6.96
N ARG A 58 -2.71 0.93 -6.81
CA ARG A 58 -2.49 2.22 -7.46
C ARG A 58 -1.25 2.14 -8.34
N VAL A 59 -1.38 2.67 -9.55
CA VAL A 59 -0.31 2.76 -10.55
C VAL A 59 -0.31 4.17 -11.14
N GLY A 60 0.82 4.59 -11.69
CA GLY A 60 0.91 5.88 -12.35
C GLY A 60 2.33 6.19 -12.79
N LEU A 61 2.46 7.20 -13.65
CA LEU A 61 3.76 7.82 -13.97
C LEU A 61 4.15 8.92 -12.97
N GLU A 62 3.24 9.25 -12.05
CA GLU A 62 3.45 10.18 -10.92
C GLU A 62 4.60 9.74 -10.01
#